data_AF-A0A9X1Y6I3-F1
#
_entry.id   AF-A0A9X1Y6I3-F1
#
_cell.length_a   1.000
_cell.length_b   1.000
_cell.length_c   1.000
_cell.angle_alpha   90.00
_cell.angle_beta   90.00
_cell.angle_gamma   90.00
#
_symmetry.space_group_name_H-M   'P 1'
#
loop_
_entity.id
_entity.type
_entity.pdbx_description
1 polymer ?
#
loop_
_entity_poly.entity_id
_entity_poly.type
_entity_poly.pdbx_seq_one_letter_code
_entity_poly.pdbx_strand_id
1 'polypeptide(L)'
;MATKAGAALPLLGALALLGGCGDASLLPARCPRIAILADAADLTQFRPGGGQDLTAMQVDGRMVGVSGQCDYAGRGREALNVTLSVAIEAERGPAAEGRTADLPYFIAVTGRDERRILDKQPTVTTVRFGANTTRTTVRTDSMTIRLPLGDRHQAEDYTVLVGFQLTPEQLALNRRRGPR
;
A
#
# COMPACT_ATOMS: atom_id res chain seq x y z
N MET A 1 0.29 -70.92 57.26
CA MET A 1 -0.90 -71.60 56.69
C MET A 1 -1.84 -70.49 56.21
N ALA A 2 -2.28 -70.33 54.97
CA ALA A 2 -2.26 -71.16 53.79
C ALA A 2 -2.41 -70.24 52.55
N THR A 3 -1.78 -70.67 51.45
CA THR A 3 -2.17 -70.61 50.02
C THR A 3 -3.60 -70.12 49.70
N LYS A 4 -3.96 -69.52 48.56
CA LYS A 4 -3.46 -69.51 47.18
C LYS A 4 -4.40 -68.59 46.35
N ALA A 5 -4.02 -68.40 45.08
CA ALA A 5 -4.88 -68.26 43.89
C ALA A 5 -4.85 -66.88 43.21
N GLY A 6 -4.23 -66.87 42.03
CA GLY A 6 -4.30 -65.78 41.07
C GLY A 6 -5.55 -65.86 40.19
N ALA A 7 -5.78 -64.79 39.45
CA ALA A 7 -6.65 -64.76 38.27
C ALA A 7 -6.27 -63.56 37.38
N ALA A 8 -6.56 -63.70 36.10
CA ALA A 8 -5.96 -63.02 34.96
C ALA A 8 -6.56 -61.64 34.58
N LEU A 9 -5.81 -60.95 33.71
CA LEU A 9 -6.07 -59.82 32.79
C LEU A 9 -7.53 -59.40 32.50
N PRO A 10 -7.80 -58.09 32.24
CA PRO A 10 -7.49 -57.56 30.91
C PRO A 10 -6.92 -56.13 30.84
N LEU A 11 -6.11 -55.91 29.80
CA LEU A 11 -5.81 -54.60 29.22
C LEU A 11 -7.13 -53.90 28.82
N LEU A 12 -7.40 -52.73 29.39
CA LEU A 12 -8.28 -51.74 28.74
C LEU A 12 -7.42 -50.56 28.29
N GLY A 13 -7.28 -50.44 26.97
CA GLY A 13 -6.63 -49.32 26.31
C GLY A 13 -7.41 -48.03 26.54
N ALA A 14 -6.73 -47.05 27.12
CA ALA A 14 -7.17 -45.67 27.09
C ALA A 14 -6.86 -45.09 25.70
N LEU A 15 -7.85 -45.12 24.81
CA LEU A 15 -7.79 -44.42 23.53
C LEU A 15 -7.87 -42.91 23.82
N ALA A 16 -6.71 -42.25 23.83
CA ALA A 16 -6.62 -40.80 23.90
C ALA A 16 -7.14 -40.22 22.57
N LEU A 17 -8.39 -39.75 22.58
CA LEU A 17 -8.94 -38.89 21.53
C LEU A 17 -8.26 -37.52 21.62
N LEU A 18 -7.12 -37.38 20.94
CA LEU A 18 -6.60 -36.07 20.56
C LEU A 18 -7.57 -35.48 19.53
N GLY A 19 -8.57 -34.75 20.03
CA GLY A 19 -9.38 -33.86 19.23
C GLY A 19 -8.50 -32.77 18.65
N GLY A 20 -8.00 -33.00 17.43
CA GLY A 20 -7.40 -31.96 16.61
C GLY A 20 -8.50 -30.96 16.25
N CYS A 21 -8.60 -29.88 17.01
CA CYS A 21 -9.19 -28.65 16.50
C CYS A 21 -8.29 -28.19 15.36
N GLY A 22 -8.60 -28.65 14.15
CA GLY A 22 -8.15 -27.99 12.94
C GLY A 22 -8.84 -26.63 12.91
N ASP A 23 -8.21 -25.63 13.53
CA ASP A 23 -8.46 -24.25 13.17
C ASP A 23 -8.15 -24.15 11.68
N ALA A 24 -9.22 -24.21 10.87
CA ALA A 24 -9.19 -23.88 9.46
C ALA A 24 -8.70 -22.43 9.39
N SER A 25 -7.39 -22.29 9.37
CA SER A 25 -6.68 -21.03 9.40
C SER A 25 -7.23 -20.21 8.26
N LEU A 26 -8.00 -19.18 8.58
CA LEU A 26 -8.53 -18.24 7.61
C LEU A 26 -7.32 -17.64 6.91
N LEU A 27 -7.03 -18.12 5.69
CA LEU A 27 -5.89 -17.62 4.93
C LEU A 27 -6.06 -16.10 4.78
N PRO A 28 -5.01 -15.31 5.05
CA PRO A 28 -5.09 -13.86 4.92
C PRO A 28 -5.47 -13.49 3.49
N ALA A 29 -6.25 -12.42 3.33
CA ALA A 29 -6.69 -11.99 2.01
C ALA A 29 -5.47 -11.54 1.20
N ARG A 30 -5.35 -12.04 -0.04
CA ARG A 30 -4.27 -11.64 -0.93
C ARG A 30 -4.59 -10.28 -1.53
N CYS A 31 -3.64 -9.36 -1.43
CA CYS A 31 -3.76 -8.07 -2.10
C CYS A 31 -3.60 -8.19 -3.61
N PRO A 32 -4.25 -7.30 -4.39
CA PRO A 32 -3.88 -7.09 -5.79
C PRO A 32 -2.42 -6.67 -5.92
N ARG A 33 -1.92 -6.60 -7.16
CA ARG A 33 -0.64 -5.95 -7.41
C ARG A 33 -0.76 -4.49 -6.99
N ILE A 34 0.11 -4.03 -6.09
CA ILE A 34 0.22 -2.62 -5.69
C ILE A 34 1.58 -2.12 -6.16
N ALA A 35 1.60 -1.03 -6.93
CA ALA A 35 2.82 -0.48 -7.48
C ALA A 35 2.82 1.05 -7.50
N ILE A 36 4.01 1.64 -7.42
CA ILE A 36 4.23 3.05 -7.72
C ILE A 36 4.39 3.17 -9.24
N LEU A 37 3.65 4.09 -9.85
CA LEU A 37 3.76 4.37 -11.28
C LEU A 37 5.07 5.14 -11.53
N ALA A 38 6.02 4.53 -12.24
CA ALA A 38 7.38 5.05 -12.41
C ALA A 38 7.42 6.51 -12.94
N ASP A 39 6.64 6.81 -13.98
CA ASP A 39 6.54 8.16 -14.55
C ASP A 39 6.00 9.21 -13.56
N ALA A 40 5.32 8.78 -12.50
CA ALA A 40 4.72 9.60 -11.47
C ALA A 40 5.30 9.33 -10.06
N ALA A 41 6.47 8.68 -9.97
CA ALA A 41 7.12 8.38 -8.70
C ALA A 41 7.77 9.61 -8.04
N ASP A 42 8.11 10.61 -8.86
CA ASP A 42 8.74 11.85 -8.45
C ASP A 42 7.86 13.06 -8.79
N LEU A 43 7.94 14.11 -7.97
CA LEU A 43 7.32 15.40 -8.19
C LEU A 43 8.33 16.49 -7.88
N THR A 44 8.51 17.43 -8.81
CA THR A 44 9.28 18.65 -8.58
C THR A 44 8.39 19.85 -8.86
N GLN A 45 8.19 20.70 -7.85
CA GLN A 45 7.47 21.97 -7.97
C GLN A 45 8.48 23.12 -8.04
N PHE A 46 8.30 23.98 -9.03
CA PHE A 46 9.10 25.18 -9.22
C PHE A 46 8.23 26.41 -8.99
N ARG A 47 8.86 27.51 -8.58
CA ARG A 47 8.22 28.82 -8.51
C ARG A 47 7.65 29.19 -9.90
N PRO A 48 6.41 29.67 -10.00
CA PRO A 48 5.86 30.17 -11.25
C PRO A 48 6.79 31.18 -11.94
N GLY A 49 7.01 31.01 -13.24
CA GLY A 49 7.89 31.88 -14.04
C GLY A 49 9.40 31.67 -13.88
N GLY A 50 9.86 30.85 -12.91
CA GLY A 50 11.29 30.61 -12.67
C GLY A 50 11.94 29.54 -13.56
N GLY A 51 11.16 28.87 -14.42
CA GLY A 51 11.64 27.74 -15.21
C GLY A 51 11.98 26.49 -14.37
N GLN A 52 12.65 25.51 -14.98
CA GLN A 52 13.10 24.27 -14.33
C GLN A 52 14.52 24.40 -13.77
N ASP A 53 14.81 25.51 -13.09
CA ASP A 53 16.10 25.80 -12.44
C ASP A 53 16.08 25.34 -10.97
N LEU A 54 17.19 24.80 -10.46
CA LEU A 54 17.31 24.38 -9.05
C LEU A 54 17.07 25.53 -8.06
N THR A 55 17.45 26.76 -8.42
CA THR A 55 17.21 27.98 -7.63
C THR A 55 15.73 28.36 -7.58
N ALA A 56 14.92 27.89 -8.53
CA ALA A 56 13.47 28.06 -8.57
C ALA A 56 12.71 26.88 -7.93
N MET A 57 13.38 25.79 -7.54
CA MET A 57 12.75 24.63 -6.92
C MET A 57 12.17 24.98 -5.55
N GLN A 58 10.87 24.73 -5.37
CA GLN A 58 10.16 24.92 -4.11
C GLN A 58 10.16 23.63 -3.29
N VAL A 59 9.83 22.51 -3.92
CA VAL A 59 9.87 21.18 -3.28
C VAL A 59 10.16 20.11 -4.31
N ASP A 60 10.91 19.10 -3.90
CA ASP A 60 11.05 17.83 -4.59
C ASP A 60 10.48 16.72 -3.69
N GLY A 61 9.70 15.81 -4.25
CA GLY A 61 9.06 14.72 -3.55
C GLY A 61 9.26 13.41 -4.29
N ARG A 62 9.53 12.34 -3.55
CA ARG A 62 9.75 11.00 -4.08
C ARG A 62 8.95 9.98 -3.29
N MET A 63 8.16 9.17 -3.98
CA MET A 63 7.51 8.01 -3.36
C MET A 63 8.55 6.92 -3.13
N VAL A 64 8.88 6.66 -1.87
CA VAL A 64 9.92 5.69 -1.48
C VAL A 64 9.35 4.35 -1.06
N GLY A 65 8.03 4.24 -0.92
CA GLY A 65 7.38 2.98 -0.63
C GLY A 65 5.86 3.09 -0.56
N VAL A 66 5.21 1.95 -0.68
CA VAL A 66 3.77 1.79 -0.49
C VAL A 66 3.54 0.58 0.40
N SER A 67 2.64 0.72 1.36
CA SER A 67 2.20 -0.36 2.23
C SER A 67 0.72 -0.60 1.98
N GLY A 68 0.34 -1.87 1.82
CA GLY A 68 -1.05 -2.28 1.61
C GLY A 68 -1.42 -3.43 2.55
N GLN A 69 -2.63 -3.34 3.10
CA GLN A 69 -3.27 -4.41 3.88
C GLN A 69 -4.60 -4.74 3.21
N CYS A 70 -4.93 -6.03 3.14
CA CYS A 70 -6.17 -6.47 2.51
C CYS A 70 -6.99 -7.35 3.43
N ASP A 71 -8.29 -7.10 3.43
CA ASP A 71 -9.27 -7.84 4.22
C ASP A 71 -10.49 -8.13 3.37
N TYR A 72 -10.96 -9.37 3.41
CA TYR A 72 -12.23 -9.72 2.77
C TYR A 72 -13.37 -8.97 3.46
N ALA A 73 -14.29 -8.46 2.66
CA ALA A 73 -15.47 -7.77 3.10
C ALA A 73 -16.73 -8.40 2.48
N GLY A 74 -17.87 -8.21 3.13
CA GLY A 74 -19.14 -8.81 2.70
C GLY A 74 -19.38 -10.19 3.32
N ARG A 75 -20.64 -10.64 3.29
CA ARG A 75 -21.07 -11.87 4.01
C ARG A 75 -20.54 -13.16 3.37
N GLY A 76 -20.10 -13.10 2.12
CA GLY A 76 -19.50 -14.19 1.36
C GLY A 76 -18.14 -13.85 0.75
N ARG A 77 -17.42 -12.85 1.29
CA ARG A 77 -16.17 -12.33 0.70
C ARG A 77 -16.36 -11.76 -0.72
N GLU A 78 -17.53 -11.22 -1.00
CA GLU A 78 -17.86 -10.57 -2.29
C GLU A 78 -17.14 -9.23 -2.52
N ALA A 79 -16.29 -8.81 -1.58
CA ALA A 79 -15.46 -7.63 -1.74
C ALA A 79 -14.10 -7.79 -1.05
N LEU A 80 -13.15 -6.97 -1.46
CA LEU A 80 -11.84 -6.81 -0.85
C LEU A 80 -11.67 -5.35 -0.44
N ASN A 81 -11.46 -5.09 0.84
CA ASN A 81 -10.97 -3.79 1.28
C ASN A 81 -9.44 -3.80 1.17
N VAL A 82 -8.89 -2.82 0.46
CA VAL A 82 -7.44 -2.62 0.35
C VAL A 82 -7.12 -1.28 1.02
N THR A 83 -6.47 -1.35 2.18
CA THR A 83 -6.04 -0.17 2.95
C THR A 83 -4.58 0.12 2.66
N LEU A 84 -4.29 1.33 2.18
CA LEU A 84 -3.00 1.73 1.61
C LEU A 84 -2.45 2.95 2.33
N SER A 85 -1.14 3.00 2.54
CA SER A 85 -0.41 4.23 2.91
C SER A 85 0.87 4.34 2.08
N VAL A 86 1.28 5.57 1.80
CA VAL A 86 2.43 5.87 0.93
C VAL A 86 3.51 6.52 1.78
N ALA A 87 4.75 6.08 1.64
CA ALA A 87 5.92 6.74 2.21
C ALA A 87 6.51 7.70 1.16
N ILE A 88 6.61 8.97 1.52
CA ILE A 88 7.12 10.03 0.66
C ILE A 88 8.31 10.69 1.34
N GLU A 89 9.45 10.67 0.67
CA GLU A 89 10.58 11.54 1.00
C GLU A 89 10.37 12.88 0.31
N ALA A 90 10.51 13.98 1.04
CA ALA A 90 10.38 15.33 0.51
C ALA A 90 11.64 16.13 0.86
N GLU A 91 12.11 16.93 -0.11
CA GLU A 91 13.20 17.88 0.02
C GLU A 91 12.68 19.29 -0.26
N ARG A 92 12.87 20.20 0.71
CA ARG A 92 12.57 21.61 0.58
C ARG A 92 13.62 22.28 -0.30
N GLY A 93 13.19 22.92 -1.37
CA GLY A 93 14.07 23.67 -2.26
C GLY A 93 14.37 25.10 -1.79
N PRO A 94 15.34 25.77 -2.42
CA PRO A 94 15.76 27.13 -2.06
C PRO A 94 14.68 28.20 -2.34
N ALA A 95 13.73 27.91 -3.22
CA ALA A 95 12.62 28.82 -3.55
C ALA A 95 11.40 28.65 -2.63
N ALA A 96 11.43 27.74 -1.66
CA ALA A 96 10.30 27.49 -0.77
C ALA A 96 9.96 28.72 0.07
N GLU A 97 8.69 29.12 0.07
CA GLU A 97 8.18 30.28 0.83
C GLU A 97 7.90 29.95 2.31
N GLY A 98 8.04 28.68 2.70
CA GLY A 98 7.74 28.24 4.06
C GLY A 98 8.32 26.87 4.42
N ARG A 99 7.84 26.34 5.55
CA ARG A 99 8.24 25.05 6.13
C ARG A 99 7.29 23.92 5.78
N THR A 100 6.31 24.16 4.92
CA THR A 100 5.27 23.21 4.56
C THR A 100 5.14 23.14 3.05
N ALA A 101 4.81 21.97 2.52
CA ALA A 101 4.54 21.80 1.10
C ALA A 101 3.40 20.79 0.90
N ASP A 102 2.55 21.08 -0.08
CA ASP A 102 1.44 20.22 -0.46
C ASP A 102 1.85 19.37 -1.66
N LEU A 103 1.74 18.05 -1.50
CA LEU A 103 2.13 17.06 -2.49
C LEU A 103 0.88 16.34 -2.97
N PRO A 104 0.31 16.75 -4.12
CA PRO A 104 -0.88 16.10 -4.67
C PRO A 104 -0.50 14.73 -5.24
N TYR A 105 -1.26 13.70 -4.88
CA TYR A 105 -1.05 12.33 -5.34
C TYR A 105 -2.38 11.64 -5.63
N PHE A 106 -2.33 10.44 -6.19
CA PHE A 106 -3.53 9.65 -6.47
C PHE A 106 -3.32 8.19 -6.13
N ILE A 107 -4.43 7.51 -5.88
CA ILE A 107 -4.54 6.05 -5.91
C ILE A 107 -5.50 5.71 -7.05
N ALA A 108 -5.07 4.86 -7.97
CA ALA A 108 -5.87 4.40 -9.10
C ALA A 108 -6.00 2.88 -9.07
N VAL A 109 -7.18 2.39 -9.44
CA VAL A 109 -7.44 0.97 -9.66
C VAL A 109 -7.55 0.77 -11.16
N THR A 110 -6.81 -0.20 -11.69
CA THR A 110 -6.86 -0.61 -13.08
C THR A 110 -7.20 -2.09 -13.18
N GLY A 111 -7.53 -2.55 -14.38
CA GLY A 111 -7.49 -3.98 -14.68
C GLY A 111 -6.05 -4.50 -14.68
N ARG A 112 -5.89 -5.82 -14.64
CA ARG A 112 -4.58 -6.52 -14.63
C ARG A 112 -3.59 -6.03 -15.69
N ASP A 113 -4.08 -5.66 -16.88
CA ASP A 113 -3.24 -5.18 -17.99
C ASP A 113 -2.88 -3.69 -17.92
N GLU A 114 -3.36 -2.98 -16.90
CA GLU A 114 -3.14 -1.54 -16.65
C GLU A 114 -3.62 -0.62 -17.79
N ARG A 115 -4.37 -1.13 -18.78
CA ARG A 115 -4.82 -0.34 -19.95
C ARG A 115 -6.04 0.52 -19.68
N ARG A 116 -6.85 0.14 -18.70
CA ARG A 116 -8.08 0.84 -18.33
C ARG A 116 -8.08 1.17 -16.85
N ILE A 117 -8.28 2.46 -16.56
CA ILE A 117 -8.54 2.95 -15.21
C ILE A 117 -10.00 2.63 -14.87
N LEU A 118 -10.21 1.90 -13.79
CA LEU A 118 -11.52 1.53 -13.25
C LEU A 118 -11.99 2.55 -12.21
N ASP A 119 -11.07 3.03 -11.37
CA ASP A 119 -11.30 4.10 -10.40
C ASP A 119 -10.01 4.91 -10.20
N LYS A 120 -10.14 6.18 -9.84
CA LYS A 120 -9.01 7.05 -9.49
C LYS A 120 -9.43 8.10 -8.47
N GLN A 121 -8.70 8.16 -7.37
CA GLN A 121 -8.97 9.06 -6.26
C GLN A 121 -7.76 9.99 -6.06
N PRO A 122 -7.83 11.25 -6.53
CA PRO A 122 -6.82 12.25 -6.24
C PRO A 122 -6.98 12.79 -4.82
N THR A 123 -5.86 13.07 -4.16
CA THR A 123 -5.80 13.63 -2.81
C THR A 123 -4.49 14.42 -2.63
N VAL A 124 -4.27 15.01 -1.47
CA VAL A 124 -3.09 15.82 -1.15
C VAL A 124 -2.56 15.41 0.21
N THR A 125 -1.24 15.28 0.32
CA THR A 125 -0.55 15.18 1.60
C THR A 125 0.27 16.43 1.86
N THR A 126 0.21 16.96 3.08
CA THR A 126 1.01 18.12 3.49
C THR A 126 2.22 17.64 4.28
N VAL A 127 3.41 17.94 3.78
CA VAL A 127 4.67 17.72 4.52
C VAL A 127 5.03 18.94 5.34
N ARG A 128 5.66 18.71 6.51
CA ARG A 128 6.22 19.76 7.35
C ARG A 128 7.70 19.49 7.60
N PHE A 129 8.55 20.48 7.33
CA PHE A 129 9.99 20.41 7.53
C PHE A 129 10.36 20.98 8.90
N GLY A 130 11.04 20.21 9.76
CA GLY A 130 11.52 20.67 11.08
C GLY A 130 12.68 21.66 11.00
N ALA A 131 12.75 22.66 11.89
CA ALA A 131 13.57 23.90 11.80
C ALA A 131 14.94 23.80 11.09
N ASN A 132 15.74 22.76 11.34
CA ASN A 132 17.10 22.63 10.80
C ASN A 132 17.26 21.51 9.75
N THR A 133 16.16 21.00 9.20
CA THR A 133 16.20 20.02 8.11
C THR A 133 15.58 20.56 6.83
N THR A 134 16.17 20.18 5.69
CA THR A 134 15.61 20.33 4.33
C THR A 134 14.93 19.06 3.85
N ARG A 135 15.19 17.90 4.47
CA ARG A 135 14.55 16.62 4.11
C ARG A 135 13.66 16.08 5.22
N THR A 136 12.57 15.44 4.82
CA THR A 136 11.72 14.71 5.75
C THR A 136 11.08 13.53 5.03
N THR A 137 10.72 12.50 5.78
CA THR A 137 9.91 11.40 5.27
C THR A 137 8.57 11.43 5.99
N VAL A 138 7.48 11.44 5.22
CA VAL A 138 6.12 11.36 5.74
C VAL A 138 5.50 10.05 5.29
N ARG A 139 4.60 9.51 6.12
CA ARG A 139 3.66 8.48 5.70
C ARG A 139 2.29 9.15 5.55
N THR A 140 1.62 8.94 4.42
CA THR A 140 0.27 9.45 4.21
C THR A 140 -0.72 8.80 5.17
N ASP A 141 -1.87 9.44 5.34
CA ASP A 141 -3.02 8.81 5.97
C ASP A 141 -3.41 7.53 5.21
N SER A 142 -3.99 6.58 5.95
CA SER A 142 -4.42 5.32 5.37
C SER A 142 -5.71 5.52 4.57
N MET A 143 -5.70 5.08 3.32
CA MET A 143 -6.85 5.17 2.42
C MET A 143 -7.36 3.77 2.11
N THR A 144 -8.67 3.54 2.22
CA THR A 144 -9.28 2.24 1.94
C THR A 144 -10.08 2.30 0.64
N ILE A 145 -9.73 1.44 -0.31
CA ILE A 145 -10.52 1.20 -1.52
C ILE A 145 -11.28 -0.13 -1.38
N ARG A 146 -12.49 -0.19 -1.93
CA ARG A 146 -13.29 -1.41 -1.95
C ARG A 146 -13.33 -1.96 -3.38
N LEU A 147 -12.76 -3.15 -3.56
CA LEU A 147 -12.77 -3.86 -4.83
C LEU A 147 -13.88 -4.93 -4.81
N PRO A 148 -14.78 -4.97 -5.80
CA PRO A 148 -15.74 -6.06 -5.89
C PRO A 148 -15.03 -7.36 -6.22
N LEU A 149 -15.41 -8.44 -5.54
CA LEU A 149 -14.99 -9.81 -5.83
C LEU A 149 -16.21 -10.65 -6.23
N GLY A 150 -15.98 -11.71 -6.98
CA GLY A 150 -17.01 -12.68 -7.35
C GLY A 150 -16.49 -13.71 -8.34
N ASP A 151 -17.39 -14.55 -8.88
CA ASP A 151 -17.02 -15.66 -9.76
C ASP A 151 -16.18 -15.23 -11.00
N ARG A 152 -16.31 -13.97 -11.41
CA ARG A 152 -15.61 -13.39 -12.57
C ARG A 152 -14.48 -12.41 -12.21
N HIS A 153 -14.34 -12.04 -10.95
CA HIS A 153 -13.40 -11.00 -10.51
C HIS A 153 -12.64 -11.46 -9.26
N GLN A 154 -11.35 -11.67 -9.43
CA GLN A 154 -10.44 -12.01 -8.35
C GLN A 154 -9.55 -10.80 -8.02
N ALA A 155 -8.97 -10.81 -6.81
CA ALA A 155 -8.05 -9.75 -6.39
C ALA A 155 -6.91 -9.51 -7.40
N GLU A 156 -6.43 -10.59 -8.02
CA GLU A 156 -5.35 -10.56 -9.00
C GLU A 156 -5.73 -9.89 -10.33
N ASP A 157 -7.03 -9.72 -10.61
CA ASP A 157 -7.52 -9.05 -11.81
C ASP A 157 -7.43 -7.52 -11.71
N TYR A 158 -7.07 -7.01 -10.53
CA TYR A 158 -6.86 -5.61 -10.25
C TYR A 158 -5.37 -5.30 -10.09
N THR A 159 -4.99 -4.12 -10.54
CA THR A 159 -3.74 -3.47 -10.15
C THR A 159 -4.07 -2.13 -9.49
N VAL A 160 -3.44 -1.87 -8.35
CA VAL A 160 -3.51 -0.59 -7.65
C VAL A 160 -2.24 0.18 -7.95
N LEU A 161 -2.39 1.33 -8.59
CA LEU A 161 -1.30 2.23 -8.94
C LEU A 161 -1.35 3.46 -8.04
N VAL A 162 -0.18 3.85 -7.53
CA VAL A 162 0.00 5.07 -6.76
C VAL A 162 0.99 5.97 -7.49
N GLY A 163 0.72 7.27 -7.54
CA GLY A 163 1.62 8.23 -8.17
C GLY A 163 1.29 9.66 -7.79
N PHE A 164 2.22 10.58 -7.98
CA PHE A 164 1.95 12.01 -7.85
C PHE A 164 1.00 12.48 -8.95
N GLN A 165 0.14 13.44 -8.61
CA GLN A 165 -0.75 14.07 -9.56
C GLN A 165 0.02 15.20 -10.25
N LEU A 166 0.72 14.84 -11.33
CA LEU A 166 1.63 15.72 -12.06
C LEU A 166 0.91 16.59 -13.09
N THR A 167 1.44 17.79 -13.32
CA THR A 167 1.14 18.57 -14.53
C THR A 167 1.83 17.95 -15.75
N PRO A 168 1.41 18.30 -16.99
CA PRO A 168 2.09 17.85 -18.21
C PRO A 168 3.59 18.18 -18.22
N GLU A 169 3.97 19.35 -17.70
CA GLU A 169 5.36 19.82 -17.66
C GLU A 169 6.20 19.00 -16.68
N GLN A 170 5.62 18.64 -15.54
CA GLN A 170 6.25 17.77 -14.53
C GLN A 170 6.41 16.34 -15.04
N LEU A 171 5.37 15.78 -15.67
CA LEU A 171 5.46 14.46 -16.30
C LEU A 171 6.52 14.43 -17.40
N ALA A 172 6.57 15.47 -18.24
CA ALA A 172 7.59 15.57 -19.27
C ALA A 172 9.00 15.69 -18.68
N LEU A 173 9.16 16.38 -17.54
CA LEU A 173 10.44 16.43 -16.81
C LEU A 173 10.86 15.03 -16.32
N ASN A 174 9.94 14.28 -15.70
CA ASN A 174 10.22 12.94 -15.21
C ASN A 174 10.64 12.01 -16.35
N ARG A 175 9.92 12.02 -17.48
CA ARG A 175 10.25 11.20 -18.65
C ARG A 175 11.61 11.53 -19.26
N ARG A 176 12.02 12.81 -19.25
CA ARG A 176 13.35 13.23 -19.71
C ARG A 176 14.47 12.78 -18.77
N ARG A 177 14.22 12.78 -17.46
CA ARG A 177 15.20 12.39 -16.44
C ARG A 177 15.30 10.87 -16.28
N GLY A 178 14.20 10.15 -16.49
CA GLY A 178 14.04 8.74 -16.14
C GLY A 178 13.74 8.54 -14.64
N PRO A 179 13.51 7.28 -14.23
CA PRO A 179 13.30 6.93 -12.82
C PRO A 179 14.54 7.24 -11.97
N ARG A 180 14.34 7.73 -10.74
CA ARG A 180 15.41 8.02 -9.77
C ARG A 180 15.63 6.90 -8.75
#